data_AF-A0A7J6RXJ5-F1
#
_entry.id   AF-A0A7J6RXJ5-F1
#
_cell.length_a   1.000
_cell.length_b   1.000
_cell.length_c   1.000
_cell.angle_alpha   90.00
_cell.angle_beta   90.00
_cell.angle_gamma   90.00
#
_symmetry.space_group_name_H-M   'P 1'
#
loop_
_entity.id
_entity.type
_entity.pdbx_description
1 polymer ?
#
loop_
_entity_poly.entity_id
_entity_poly.type
_entity_poly.pdbx_seq_one_letter_code
_entity_poly.pdbx_strand_id
1 'polypeptide(L)'
;MSSFHGSYETSLGLPSKVVARSNCDQLSVTGRHRFRYFRRPLVGGLSVNPVISTEVDDAGLPWMAPGVMPPSTVLATENSNTRANAVHASHKSAQEGKREVSVQSTLRESDMQTDPFSPEVAGGDMRIAPELMRLSDLTVQNGMLLGEAAVRLVERMRERKVVEESLPEGSDMASLKLRARMVEEMELKELQRRDAEITRIQEKRLQLLRQALRDLRVDHEELSEERRGRLVSSLTDVKDRKLSQLANYRLRALRRSDREKATIVEGLSNLGRGEALGDRHLQAHNDPASTLYAPVPRDGIVPPRLTGGMDIQPAALRSLRGVLALERKLEGGPAPELMGEP
;
A
#
# COMPACT_ATOMS: atom_id res chain seq x y z
N MET A 1 43.48 -47.74 24.09
CA MET A 1 42.47 -48.57 23.40
C MET A 1 41.11 -47.95 23.64
N SER A 2 40.29 -47.90 22.59
CA SER A 2 38.85 -47.61 22.59
C SER A 2 38.40 -46.16 22.80
N SER A 3 38.55 -45.38 21.74
CA SER A 3 37.67 -44.32 21.27
C SER A 3 36.17 -44.68 21.28
N PHE A 4 35.29 -43.75 21.68
CA PHE A 4 34.00 -43.56 20.99
C PHE A 4 33.44 -42.16 21.28
N HIS A 5 33.43 -41.31 20.26
CA HIS A 5 32.67 -40.06 20.22
C HIS A 5 31.21 -40.39 19.93
N GLY A 6 30.28 -39.71 20.61
CA GLY A 6 28.85 -39.85 20.37
C GLY A 6 28.13 -38.54 20.67
N SER A 7 28.02 -37.71 19.65
CA SER A 7 27.16 -36.53 19.55
C SER A 7 25.68 -36.92 19.61
N TYR A 8 24.91 -36.34 20.52
CA TYR A 8 23.45 -36.43 20.56
C TYR A 8 22.85 -35.06 20.21
N GLU A 9 22.68 -34.83 18.91
CA GLU A 9 21.72 -33.83 18.41
C GLU A 9 20.31 -34.42 18.56
N THR A 10 19.48 -33.77 19.37
CA THR A 10 18.07 -34.12 19.54
C THR A 10 17.27 -33.45 18.42
N SER A 11 17.00 -34.19 17.35
CA SER A 11 16.07 -33.78 16.30
C SER A 11 14.62 -34.03 16.76
N LEU A 12 13.90 -32.96 17.09
CA LEU A 12 12.45 -33.01 17.26
C LEU A 12 11.79 -33.09 15.87
N GLY A 13 11.52 -34.32 15.42
CA GLY A 13 10.70 -34.61 14.26
C GLY A 13 9.24 -34.23 14.51
N LEU A 14 8.72 -33.30 13.69
CA LEU A 14 7.28 -33.07 13.57
C LEU A 14 6.69 -34.07 12.56
N PRO A 15 5.50 -34.65 12.84
CA PRO A 15 4.92 -35.69 12.01
C PRO A 15 4.48 -35.18 10.64
N SER A 16 4.92 -35.88 9.59
CA SER A 16 4.46 -35.71 8.22
C SER A 16 2.97 -36.05 8.14
N LYS A 17 2.14 -35.03 7.93
CA LYS A 17 0.74 -35.25 7.53
C LYS A 17 0.72 -35.83 6.13
N VAL A 18 0.49 -37.13 6.04
CA VAL A 18 0.05 -37.83 4.85
C VAL A 18 -1.34 -37.28 4.50
N VAL A 19 -1.39 -36.36 3.53
CA VAL A 19 -2.66 -35.96 2.90
C VAL A 19 -2.88 -36.88 1.71
N ALA A 20 -4.00 -37.59 1.76
CA ALA A 20 -4.47 -38.51 0.73
C ALA A 20 -4.41 -37.86 -0.66
N ARG A 21 -3.79 -38.56 -1.60
CA ARG A 21 -3.87 -38.26 -3.03
C ARG A 21 -5.22 -38.80 -3.53
N SER A 22 -6.17 -37.91 -3.74
CA SER A 22 -7.36 -38.20 -4.53
C SER A 22 -7.29 -37.42 -5.84
N ASN A 23 -7.13 -38.19 -6.91
CA ASN A 23 -7.61 -38.02 -8.27
C ASN A 23 -7.13 -36.84 -9.12
N CYS A 24 -6.62 -37.25 -10.27
CA CYS A 24 -6.29 -36.48 -11.45
C CYS A 24 -7.49 -35.71 -11.98
N ASP A 25 -7.46 -34.39 -11.81
CA ASP A 25 -7.98 -33.49 -12.84
C ASP A 25 -6.77 -32.83 -13.50
N GLN A 26 -6.75 -32.86 -14.82
CA GLN A 26 -5.77 -32.17 -15.65
C GLN A 26 -5.91 -30.66 -15.42
N LEU A 27 -5.23 -30.16 -14.38
CA LEU A 27 -5.21 -28.75 -14.01
C LEU A 27 -4.33 -28.00 -15.01
N SER A 28 -4.99 -27.52 -16.06
CA SER A 28 -4.47 -26.45 -16.91
C SER A 28 -3.86 -25.35 -16.03
N VAL A 29 -2.67 -24.88 -16.43
CA VAL A 29 -1.91 -23.83 -15.72
C VAL A 29 -2.63 -22.49 -15.88
N THR A 30 -3.76 -22.34 -15.20
CA THR A 30 -4.55 -21.12 -15.14
C THR A 30 -3.98 -20.18 -14.08
N GLY A 31 -4.16 -18.88 -14.30
CA GLY A 31 -3.40 -17.80 -13.64
C GLY A 31 -3.37 -17.84 -12.12
N ARG A 32 -4.36 -18.47 -11.46
CA ARG A 32 -4.47 -18.57 -10.00
C ARG A 32 -3.40 -19.44 -9.36
N HIS A 33 -2.81 -20.41 -10.07
CA HIS A 33 -1.83 -21.36 -9.50
C HIS A 33 -0.43 -21.26 -10.12
N ARG A 34 -0.18 -20.27 -11.00
CA ARG A 34 1.12 -20.06 -11.66
C ARG A 34 2.30 -19.94 -10.68
N PHE A 35 2.09 -19.32 -9.52
CA PHE A 35 3.13 -19.10 -8.51
C PHE A 35 3.68 -20.38 -7.85
N ARG A 36 3.01 -21.53 -8.01
CA ARG A 36 3.49 -22.82 -7.48
C ARG A 36 4.45 -23.53 -8.43
N TYR A 37 4.33 -23.26 -9.73
CA TYR A 37 5.10 -23.93 -10.79
C TYR A 37 6.26 -23.07 -11.32
N PHE A 38 6.13 -21.73 -11.26
CA PHE A 38 7.21 -20.82 -11.61
C PHE A 38 7.82 -20.25 -10.33
N ARG A 39 9.03 -20.70 -9.99
CA ARG A 39 9.87 -20.00 -9.02
C ARG A 39 10.29 -18.68 -9.66
N ARG A 40 10.00 -17.56 -8.99
CA ARG A 40 10.57 -16.26 -9.38
C ARG A 40 12.09 -16.43 -9.49
N PRO A 41 12.75 -15.99 -10.57
CA PRO A 41 14.21 -15.90 -10.55
C PRO A 41 14.56 -15.03 -9.34
N LEU A 42 15.40 -15.57 -8.46
CA LEU A 42 16.01 -14.81 -7.38
C LEU A 42 16.85 -13.73 -8.05
N VAL A 43 16.27 -12.55 -8.26
CA VAL A 43 17.07 -11.35 -8.49
C VAL A 43 17.85 -11.17 -7.20
N GLY A 44 19.11 -11.59 -7.22
CA GLY A 44 20.04 -11.44 -6.10
C GLY A 44 20.00 -10.00 -5.60
N GLY A 45 19.95 -9.85 -4.29
CA GLY A 45 19.77 -8.56 -3.64
C GLY A 45 20.78 -7.52 -4.13
N LEU A 46 20.28 -6.46 -4.76
CA LEU A 46 21.02 -5.20 -4.90
C LEU A 46 20.74 -4.35 -3.67
N SER A 47 21.40 -4.71 -2.57
CA SER A 47 21.84 -3.74 -1.57
C SER A 47 23.32 -4.01 -1.32
N VAL A 48 24.18 -3.30 -2.01
CA VAL A 48 25.36 -2.59 -1.49
C VAL A 48 25.75 -1.63 -2.61
N ASN A 49 25.86 -0.34 -2.30
CA ASN A 49 26.42 0.66 -3.19
C ASN A 49 27.71 0.13 -3.85
N PRO A 50 27.94 0.25 -5.16
CA PRO A 50 29.27 0.02 -5.67
C PRO A 50 30.16 1.11 -5.08
N VAL A 51 31.06 0.70 -4.17
CA VAL A 51 32.31 1.42 -3.97
C VAL A 51 33.03 1.33 -5.31
N ILE A 52 32.87 2.37 -6.12
CA ILE A 52 33.73 2.60 -7.27
C ILE A 52 35.07 2.99 -6.67
N SER A 53 36.02 2.06 -6.64
CA SER A 53 37.42 2.39 -6.43
C SER A 53 37.86 3.25 -7.61
N THR A 54 37.82 4.56 -7.43
CA THR A 54 38.44 5.51 -8.33
C THR A 54 39.94 5.49 -8.06
N GLU A 55 40.69 4.70 -8.82
CA GLU A 55 42.08 5.08 -9.06
C GLU A 55 42.03 6.25 -10.04
N VAL A 56 42.44 7.41 -9.53
CA VAL A 56 42.43 8.71 -10.21
C VAL A 56 43.89 9.03 -10.52
N ASP A 57 44.23 9.22 -11.78
CA ASP A 57 45.46 9.94 -12.14
C ASP A 57 45.20 11.46 -12.02
N ASP A 58 46.25 12.23 -11.72
CA ASP A 58 46.28 13.65 -11.30
C ASP A 58 45.62 14.70 -12.23
N ALA A 59 44.87 14.28 -13.26
CA ALA A 59 44.14 15.17 -14.18
C ALA A 59 42.62 14.88 -14.31
N GLY A 60 42.06 13.92 -13.56
CA GLY A 60 40.60 13.84 -13.35
C GLY A 60 39.73 13.51 -14.58
N LEU A 61 40.24 12.75 -15.55
CA LEU A 61 39.45 12.28 -16.72
C LEU A 61 39.54 10.75 -16.85
N PRO A 62 38.42 10.04 -17.09
CA PRO A 62 38.43 8.59 -17.23
C PRO A 62 39.09 8.15 -18.55
N TRP A 63 39.97 7.16 -18.48
CA TRP A 63 40.59 6.55 -19.66
C TRP A 63 39.52 5.87 -20.53
N MET A 64 39.50 6.19 -21.83
CA MET A 64 38.73 5.45 -22.82
C MET A 64 39.69 4.90 -23.88
N ALA A 65 39.75 3.57 -24.00
CA ALA A 65 40.41 2.91 -25.11
C ALA A 65 39.67 3.21 -26.43
N PRO A 66 40.36 3.58 -27.53
CA PRO A 66 39.71 3.76 -28.83
C PRO A 66 39.39 2.39 -29.45
N GLY A 67 38.12 2.13 -29.78
CA GLY A 67 37.77 1.08 -30.75
C GLY A 67 36.70 0.06 -30.38
N VAL A 68 36.02 0.15 -29.24
CA VAL A 68 34.90 -0.76 -28.92
C VAL A 68 33.62 0.05 -28.77
N MET A 69 32.76 0.02 -29.80
CA MET A 69 31.38 0.45 -29.65
C MET A 69 30.60 -0.58 -28.82
N PRO A 70 29.89 -0.18 -27.76
CA PRO A 70 28.98 -1.09 -27.08
C PRO A 70 27.80 -1.43 -28.00
N PRO A 71 27.30 -2.68 -27.99
CA PRO A 71 26.09 -3.02 -28.74
C PRO A 71 24.91 -2.18 -28.23
N SER A 72 24.13 -1.62 -29.16
CA SER A 72 22.94 -0.84 -28.86
C SER A 72 21.98 -1.66 -27.99
N THR A 73 21.83 -1.24 -26.74
CA THR A 73 20.76 -1.74 -25.88
C THR A 73 19.46 -1.18 -26.40
N VAL A 74 18.67 -2.04 -27.03
CA VAL A 74 17.27 -1.76 -27.37
C VAL A 74 16.53 -1.60 -26.03
N LEU A 75 16.32 -0.35 -25.61
CA LEU A 75 15.33 -0.05 -24.58
C LEU A 75 13.96 -0.41 -25.16
N ALA A 76 13.37 -1.49 -24.67
CA ALA A 76 11.97 -1.77 -24.89
C ALA A 76 11.16 -0.63 -24.24
N THR A 77 10.67 0.29 -25.06
CA THR A 77 9.64 1.25 -24.65
C THR A 77 8.36 0.47 -24.40
N GLU A 78 7.99 0.33 -23.13
CA GLU A 78 6.68 -0.18 -22.74
C GLU A 78 5.58 0.79 -23.24
N ASN A 79 4.64 0.22 -23.98
CA ASN A 79 3.52 0.88 -24.63
C ASN A 79 2.77 1.84 -23.69
N SER A 80 2.67 3.11 -24.08
CA SER A 80 1.96 4.19 -23.39
C SER A 80 0.42 4.10 -23.45
N ASN A 81 -0.17 2.93 -23.69
CA ASN A 81 -1.61 2.76 -23.91
C ASN A 81 -2.40 2.20 -22.70
N THR A 82 -1.80 2.04 -21.52
CA THR A 82 -2.50 1.50 -20.34
C THR A 82 -3.02 2.56 -19.36
N ARG A 83 -2.79 3.85 -19.60
CA ARG A 83 -3.18 4.92 -18.66
C ARG A 83 -4.57 5.52 -18.90
N ALA A 84 -5.24 5.21 -20.01
CA ALA A 84 -6.55 5.77 -20.34
C ALA A 84 -7.76 5.01 -19.75
N ASN A 85 -7.58 3.80 -19.19
CA ASN A 85 -8.69 2.96 -18.73
C ASN A 85 -8.92 2.96 -17.20
N ALA A 86 -8.32 3.88 -16.45
CA ALA A 86 -8.46 3.92 -14.98
C ALA A 86 -9.66 4.74 -14.47
N VAL A 87 -10.44 5.40 -15.34
CA VAL A 87 -11.50 6.36 -14.91
C VAL A 87 -12.89 5.71 -14.75
N HIS A 88 -13.09 4.45 -15.11
CA HIS A 88 -14.39 3.78 -14.96
C HIS A 88 -14.30 2.52 -14.09
N ALA A 89 -13.94 2.71 -12.83
CA ALA A 89 -14.03 1.67 -11.81
C ALA A 89 -14.83 2.14 -10.60
N SER A 90 -16.11 2.46 -10.81
CA SER A 90 -17.08 2.53 -9.72
C SER A 90 -18.46 2.14 -10.25
N HIS A 91 -18.92 0.97 -9.80
CA HIS A 91 -20.29 0.58 -9.45
C HIS A 91 -20.69 -0.83 -9.92
N LYS A 92 -21.10 -1.60 -8.91
CA LYS A 92 -22.00 -2.77 -8.92
C LYS A 92 -21.40 -4.15 -9.19
N SER A 93 -21.30 -4.89 -8.07
CA SER A 93 -21.42 -6.34 -7.99
C SER A 93 -22.60 -6.86 -8.82
N ALA A 94 -22.32 -7.66 -9.83
CA ALA A 94 -23.32 -8.46 -10.54
C ALA A 94 -22.65 -9.71 -11.13
N GLN A 95 -23.01 -10.86 -10.54
CA GLN A 95 -23.06 -12.22 -11.09
C GLN A 95 -21.98 -12.68 -12.09
N GLU A 96 -21.34 -13.81 -11.75
CA GLU A 96 -20.56 -14.64 -12.66
C GLU A 96 -21.47 -15.22 -13.77
N GLY A 97 -21.69 -14.41 -14.80
CA GLY A 97 -22.10 -14.87 -16.13
C GLY A 97 -20.91 -14.78 -17.06
N LYS A 98 -20.65 -15.82 -17.85
CA LYS A 98 -19.71 -15.74 -18.98
C LYS A 98 -20.25 -14.71 -19.95
N ARG A 99 -19.70 -13.50 -19.93
CA ARG A 99 -19.97 -12.49 -20.94
C ARG A 99 -19.07 -12.79 -22.14
N GLU A 100 -19.65 -13.31 -23.20
CA GLU A 100 -19.01 -13.31 -24.50
C GLU A 100 -19.00 -11.85 -25.00
N VAL A 101 -17.82 -11.23 -24.90
CA VAL A 101 -17.58 -9.90 -25.47
C VAL A 101 -17.06 -10.13 -26.88
N SER A 102 -17.95 -10.09 -27.87
CA SER A 102 -17.53 -10.00 -29.26
C SER A 102 -17.02 -8.59 -29.52
N VAL A 103 -15.69 -8.45 -29.60
CA VAL A 103 -15.07 -7.21 -30.02
C VAL A 103 -15.07 -7.21 -31.54
N GLN A 104 -16.00 -6.47 -32.14
CA GLN A 104 -15.97 -6.22 -33.58
C GLN A 104 -14.85 -5.20 -33.83
N SER A 105 -13.66 -5.69 -34.17
CA SER A 105 -12.60 -4.82 -34.69
C SER A 105 -13.04 -4.34 -36.06
N THR A 106 -13.53 -3.11 -36.16
CA THR A 106 -13.57 -2.42 -37.46
C THR A 106 -12.10 -2.27 -37.88
N LEU A 107 -11.61 -3.19 -38.71
CA LEU A 107 -10.32 -3.09 -39.35
C LEU A 107 -10.37 -1.83 -40.22
N ARG A 108 -9.93 -0.69 -39.68
CA ARG A 108 -9.58 0.44 -40.52
C ARG A 108 -8.25 0.08 -41.14
N GLU A 109 -8.26 -0.14 -42.45
CA GLU A 109 -7.06 -0.31 -43.25
C GLU A 109 -6.37 1.06 -43.32
N SER A 110 -5.57 1.39 -42.31
CA SER A 110 -4.68 2.55 -42.33
C SER A 110 -3.74 2.54 -43.54
N ASP A 111 -3.45 1.34 -44.04
CA ASP A 111 -2.52 1.08 -45.13
C ASP A 111 -3.13 1.38 -46.51
N MET A 112 -4.44 1.68 -46.57
CA MET A 112 -5.15 2.13 -47.79
C MET A 112 -5.23 3.66 -47.89
N GLN A 113 -4.68 4.40 -46.92
CA GLN A 113 -4.65 5.86 -46.99
C GLN A 113 -3.56 6.31 -47.96
N THR A 114 -3.96 6.59 -49.21
CA THR A 114 -3.09 7.17 -50.23
C THR A 114 -2.75 8.62 -49.91
N ASP A 115 -1.59 9.06 -50.37
CA ASP A 115 -1.22 10.46 -50.32
C ASP A 115 -2.21 11.32 -51.12
N PRO A 116 -2.56 12.52 -50.61
CA PRO A 116 -3.33 13.45 -51.41
C PRO A 116 -2.59 13.73 -52.72
N PHE A 117 -3.30 13.59 -53.83
CA PHE A 117 -2.75 13.78 -55.18
C PHE A 117 -2.00 15.13 -55.28
N SER A 118 -0.70 15.07 -55.52
CA SER A 118 0.13 16.24 -55.83
C SER A 118 0.47 16.20 -57.32
N PRO A 119 0.10 17.23 -58.11
CA PRO A 119 0.37 17.26 -59.53
C PRO A 119 1.87 17.34 -59.80
N GLU A 120 2.34 16.60 -60.81
CA GLU A 120 3.71 16.69 -61.29
C GLU A 120 3.91 18.05 -61.97
N VAL A 121 4.85 18.85 -61.46
CA VAL A 121 5.15 20.17 -62.01
C VAL A 121 5.95 19.97 -63.30
N ALA A 122 5.29 20.11 -64.45
CA ALA A 122 5.92 19.98 -65.77
C ALA A 122 7.03 21.05 -65.95
N GLY A 123 8.23 20.59 -66.31
CA GLY A 123 9.46 21.38 -66.33
C GLY A 123 9.44 22.54 -67.33
N GLY A 124 9.47 23.77 -66.82
CA GLY A 124 9.99 24.92 -67.55
C GLY A 124 11.52 24.96 -67.50
N ASP A 125 12.13 25.80 -68.34
CA ASP A 125 13.57 25.98 -68.55
C ASP A 125 14.44 25.59 -67.33
N MET A 126 15.23 24.52 -67.47
CA MET A 126 16.07 23.96 -66.40
C MET A 126 17.07 24.95 -65.76
N ARG A 127 17.32 26.11 -66.40
CA ARG A 127 18.16 27.18 -65.86
C ARG A 127 17.54 27.92 -64.68
N ILE A 128 16.20 27.98 -64.58
CA ILE A 128 15.50 28.69 -63.51
C ILE A 128 14.43 27.75 -62.94
N ALA A 129 14.86 26.74 -62.19
CA ALA A 129 13.92 25.87 -61.46
C ALA A 129 13.11 26.70 -60.44
N PRO A 130 11.77 26.71 -60.52
CA PRO A 130 10.93 27.44 -59.58
C PRO A 130 11.10 26.88 -58.15
N GLU A 131 10.95 27.73 -57.13
CA GLU A 131 11.14 27.33 -55.72
C GLU A 131 10.28 26.12 -55.33
N LEU A 132 9.07 26.02 -55.89
CA LEU A 132 8.14 24.90 -55.70
C LEU A 132 8.72 23.55 -56.14
N MET A 133 9.56 23.52 -57.18
CA MET A 133 10.17 22.28 -57.68
C MET A 133 11.29 21.78 -56.76
N ARG A 134 11.91 22.67 -55.96
CA ARG A 134 12.90 22.29 -54.95
C ARG A 134 12.28 21.85 -53.62
N LEU A 135 10.98 22.14 -53.44
CA LEU A 135 10.19 21.77 -52.27
C LEU A 135 9.38 20.48 -52.50
N SER A 136 9.50 19.85 -53.68
CA SER A 136 8.73 18.63 -54.05
C SER A 136 8.93 17.48 -53.08
N ASP A 137 10.15 17.35 -52.55
CA ASP A 137 10.54 16.23 -51.67
C ASP A 137 9.99 16.43 -50.25
N LEU A 138 9.53 17.64 -49.95
CA LEU A 138 8.90 17.94 -48.69
C LEU A 138 7.41 17.67 -48.84
N THR A 139 7.01 16.47 -48.41
CA THR A 139 5.61 16.08 -48.27
C THR A 139 5.24 15.95 -46.80
N VAL A 140 3.94 15.85 -46.50
CA VAL A 140 3.47 15.63 -45.12
C VAL A 140 4.03 14.32 -44.54
N GLN A 141 4.18 13.29 -45.38
CA GLN A 141 4.82 12.03 -44.98
C GLN A 141 6.32 12.17 -44.72
N ASN A 142 7.01 13.03 -45.48
CA ASN A 142 8.43 13.32 -45.29
C ASN A 142 8.70 14.32 -44.14
N GLY A 143 7.72 14.52 -43.25
CA GLY A 143 7.90 15.27 -42.02
C GLY A 143 7.66 16.78 -42.15
N MET A 144 7.14 17.27 -43.28
CA MET A 144 6.74 18.67 -43.37
C MET A 144 5.42 18.90 -42.64
N LEU A 145 5.51 19.42 -41.44
CA LEU A 145 4.38 19.92 -40.68
C LEU A 145 4.16 21.39 -41.07
N LEU A 146 2.99 21.71 -41.65
CA LEU A 146 2.59 23.11 -41.88
C LEU A 146 2.70 23.89 -40.57
N GLY A 147 3.44 25.00 -40.56
CA GLY A 147 3.69 25.82 -39.37
C GLY A 147 5.04 26.56 -39.42
N GLU A 148 5.48 27.10 -38.27
CA GLU A 148 6.73 27.88 -38.19
C GLU A 148 7.98 27.11 -38.67
N ALA A 149 8.02 25.79 -38.44
CA ALA A 149 9.15 24.97 -38.85
C ALA A 149 9.27 24.87 -40.37
N ALA A 150 8.14 24.79 -41.08
CA ALA A 150 8.10 24.81 -42.53
C ALA A 150 8.56 26.16 -43.09
N VAL A 151 8.11 27.28 -42.49
CA VAL A 151 8.56 28.63 -42.88
C VAL A 151 10.08 28.77 -42.71
N ARG A 152 10.63 28.35 -41.56
CA ARG A 152 12.08 28.35 -41.32
C ARG A 152 12.84 27.44 -42.28
N LEU A 153 12.24 26.34 -42.73
CA LEU A 153 12.86 25.45 -43.72
C LEU A 153 12.92 26.12 -45.10
N VAL A 154 11.83 26.76 -45.54
CA VAL A 154 11.79 27.50 -46.81
C VAL A 154 12.78 28.67 -46.78
N GLU A 155 12.85 29.42 -45.68
CA GLU A 155 13.86 30.47 -45.49
C GLU A 155 15.28 29.93 -45.59
N ARG A 156 15.58 28.79 -44.94
CA ARG A 156 16.88 28.11 -45.08
C ARG A 156 17.20 27.71 -46.51
N MET A 157 16.22 27.18 -47.25
CA MET A 157 16.41 26.81 -48.65
C MET A 157 16.70 28.04 -49.54
N ARG A 158 16.07 29.19 -49.25
CA ARG A 158 16.35 30.46 -49.92
C ARG A 158 17.74 30.99 -49.59
N GLU A 159 18.13 31.00 -48.32
CA GLU A 159 19.48 31.38 -47.89
C GLU A 159 20.54 30.52 -48.58
N ARG A 160 20.34 29.20 -48.60
CA ARG A 160 21.24 28.25 -49.27
C ARG A 160 21.36 28.56 -50.76
N LYS A 161 20.25 28.83 -51.44
CA LYS A 161 20.23 29.21 -52.86
C LYS A 161 21.02 30.49 -53.12
N VAL A 162 20.81 31.54 -52.34
CA VAL A 162 21.54 32.82 -52.49
C VAL A 162 23.05 32.61 -52.32
N VAL A 163 23.45 31.77 -51.37
CA VAL A 163 24.87 31.46 -51.16
C VAL A 163 25.42 30.59 -52.28
N GLU A 164 24.66 29.60 -52.78
CA GLU A 164 25.04 28.78 -53.94
C GLU A 164 25.25 29.63 -55.21
N GLU A 165 24.39 30.62 -55.43
CA GLU A 165 24.49 31.58 -56.53
C GLU A 165 25.68 32.54 -56.37
N SER A 166 26.12 32.80 -55.13
CA SER A 166 27.30 33.63 -54.83
C SER A 166 28.64 32.92 -55.00
N LEU A 167 28.65 31.60 -55.23
CA LEU A 167 29.88 30.82 -55.39
C LEU A 167 30.60 31.17 -56.70
N PRO A 168 31.93 31.34 -56.70
CA PRO A 168 32.67 31.64 -57.91
C PRO A 168 32.69 30.46 -58.89
N GLU A 169 32.64 30.77 -60.18
CA GLU A 169 32.80 29.80 -61.27
C GLU A 169 34.22 29.19 -61.23
N GLY A 170 34.32 27.87 -61.23
CA GLY A 170 35.56 27.13 -60.94
C GLY A 170 36.57 27.09 -62.08
N SER A 171 36.81 28.21 -62.78
CA SER A 171 37.75 28.28 -63.90
C SER A 171 39.23 28.21 -63.47
N ASP A 172 39.55 28.81 -62.32
CA ASP A 172 40.92 29.06 -61.86
C ASP A 172 41.21 28.29 -60.57
N MET A 173 42.46 27.87 -60.37
CA MET A 173 42.88 27.19 -59.13
C MET A 173 42.67 28.03 -57.88
N ALA A 174 42.72 29.36 -57.99
CA ALA A 174 42.41 30.28 -56.90
C ALA A 174 40.89 30.36 -56.62
N SER A 175 40.05 30.38 -57.67
CA SER A 175 38.59 30.42 -57.51
C SER A 175 38.04 29.11 -56.95
N LEU A 176 38.64 27.96 -57.32
CA LEU A 176 38.32 26.66 -56.73
C LEU A 176 38.64 26.59 -55.22
N LYS A 177 39.79 27.13 -54.80
CA LYS A 177 40.15 27.20 -53.37
C LYS A 177 39.20 28.12 -52.59
N LEU A 178 38.81 29.25 -53.17
CA LEU A 178 37.83 30.15 -52.56
C LEU A 178 36.46 29.47 -52.45
N ARG A 179 36.01 28.80 -53.51
CA ARG A 179 34.77 28.04 -53.53
C ARG A 179 34.73 26.96 -52.44
N ALA A 180 35.80 26.17 -52.32
CA ALA A 180 35.90 25.13 -51.30
C ALA A 180 35.74 25.72 -49.89
N ARG A 181 36.43 26.83 -49.59
CA ARG A 181 36.29 27.52 -48.29
C ARG A 181 34.88 28.04 -48.04
N MET A 182 34.25 28.64 -49.04
CA MET A 182 32.87 29.15 -48.90
C MET A 182 31.86 28.01 -48.68
N VAL A 183 32.07 26.84 -49.30
CA VAL A 183 31.24 25.64 -49.08
C VAL A 183 31.47 25.08 -47.68
N GLU A 184 32.73 24.94 -47.24
CA GLU A 184 33.06 24.49 -45.87
C GLU A 184 32.42 25.40 -44.81
N GLU A 185 32.49 26.73 -44.99
CA GLU A 185 31.86 27.69 -44.08
C GLU A 185 30.32 27.57 -44.07
N MET A 186 29.70 27.27 -45.22
CA MET A 186 28.26 27.01 -45.29
C MET A 186 27.89 25.72 -44.54
N GLU A 187 28.63 24.65 -44.76
CA GLU A 187 28.41 23.35 -44.11
C GLU A 187 28.53 23.47 -42.59
N LEU A 188 29.56 24.17 -42.11
CA LEU A 188 29.73 24.44 -40.68
C LEU A 188 28.54 25.21 -40.08
N LYS A 189 28.00 26.21 -40.78
CA LYS A 189 26.80 26.93 -40.34
C LYS A 189 25.58 26.02 -40.30
N GLU A 190 25.44 25.10 -41.26
CA GLU A 190 24.33 24.14 -41.27
C GLU A 190 24.45 23.11 -40.14
N LEU A 191 25.66 22.61 -39.88
CA LEU A 191 25.96 21.72 -38.75
C LEU A 191 25.66 22.41 -37.42
N GLN A 192 26.10 23.64 -37.22
CA GLN A 192 25.81 24.42 -36.00
C GLN A 192 24.30 24.58 -35.77
N ARG A 193 23.51 24.81 -36.84
CA ARG A 193 22.04 24.89 -36.72
C ARG A 193 21.43 23.55 -36.33
N ARG A 194 21.90 22.44 -36.92
CA ARG A 194 21.45 21.08 -36.54
C ARG A 194 21.78 20.79 -35.08
N ASP A 195 23.00 21.10 -34.65
CA ASP A 195 23.43 20.91 -33.26
C ASP A 195 22.59 21.75 -32.29
N ALA A 196 22.28 23.00 -32.64
CA ALA A 196 21.38 23.86 -31.86
C ALA A 196 19.95 23.29 -31.77
N GLU A 197 19.45 22.67 -32.83
CA GLU A 197 18.13 22.03 -32.83
C GLU A 197 18.12 20.75 -31.97
N ILE A 198 19.13 19.91 -32.12
CA ILE A 198 19.31 18.68 -31.33
C ILE A 198 19.42 19.02 -29.85
N THR A 199 20.26 19.98 -29.48
CA THR A 199 20.42 20.43 -28.09
C THR A 199 19.11 20.96 -27.53
N ARG A 200 18.36 21.79 -28.27
CA ARG A 200 17.02 22.26 -27.84
C ARG A 200 16.04 21.12 -27.59
N ILE A 201 16.04 20.08 -28.43
CA ILE A 201 15.18 18.90 -28.25
C ILE A 201 15.63 18.10 -27.01
N GLN A 202 16.93 17.91 -26.85
CA GLN A 202 17.51 17.21 -25.70
C GLN A 202 17.22 17.94 -24.39
N GLU A 203 17.34 19.27 -24.35
CA GLU A 203 17.00 20.09 -23.19
C GLU A 203 15.54 19.93 -22.79
N LYS A 204 14.61 19.97 -23.75
CA LYS A 204 13.18 19.73 -23.48
C LYS A 204 12.95 18.34 -22.90
N ARG A 205 13.55 17.29 -23.49
CA ARG A 205 13.46 15.92 -22.98
C ARG A 205 14.01 15.82 -21.56
N LEU A 206 15.15 16.47 -21.30
CA LEU A 206 15.80 16.49 -20.01
C LEU A 206 14.95 17.23 -18.96
N GLN A 207 14.30 18.34 -19.33
CA GLN A 207 13.36 19.05 -18.46
C GLN A 207 12.18 18.15 -18.05
N LEU A 208 11.59 17.41 -18.99
CA LEU A 208 10.52 16.45 -18.70
C LEU A 208 11.00 15.33 -17.77
N LEU A 209 12.19 14.77 -18.02
CA LEU A 209 12.78 13.76 -17.13
C LEU A 209 13.04 14.30 -15.72
N ARG A 210 13.52 15.54 -15.58
CA ARG A 210 13.70 16.19 -14.28
C ARG A 210 12.37 16.44 -13.56
N GLN A 211 11.30 16.71 -14.28
CA GLN A 211 9.95 16.82 -13.69
C GLN A 211 9.49 15.45 -13.19
N ALA A 212 9.53 14.42 -14.04
CA ALA A 212 9.16 13.06 -13.66
C ALA A 212 9.97 12.52 -12.46
N LEU A 213 11.27 12.81 -12.39
CA LEU A 213 12.10 12.44 -11.23
C LEU A 213 11.73 13.19 -9.95
N ARG A 214 11.26 14.44 -10.06
CA ARG A 214 10.75 15.17 -8.88
C ARG A 214 9.45 14.58 -8.40
N ASP A 215 8.53 14.29 -9.31
CA ASP A 215 7.23 13.69 -8.97
C ASP A 215 7.45 12.33 -8.28
N LEU A 216 8.32 11.48 -8.82
CA LEU A 216 8.68 10.21 -8.20
C LEU A 216 9.28 10.36 -6.79
N ARG A 217 10.09 11.40 -6.55
CA ARG A 217 10.65 11.66 -5.21
C ARG A 217 9.57 12.05 -4.23
N VAL A 218 8.66 12.93 -4.63
CA VAL A 218 7.51 13.33 -3.80
C VAL A 218 6.66 12.11 -3.46
N ASP A 219 6.30 11.30 -4.45
CA ASP A 219 5.53 10.06 -4.23
C ASP A 219 6.24 9.11 -3.24
N HIS A 220 7.56 8.97 -3.38
CA HIS A 220 8.35 8.13 -2.47
C HIS A 220 8.46 8.70 -1.05
N GLU A 221 8.57 10.01 -0.92
CA GLU A 221 8.58 10.71 0.37
C GLU A 221 7.23 10.56 1.07
N GLU A 222 6.11 10.80 0.37
CA GLU A 222 4.75 10.62 0.89
C GLU A 222 4.52 9.19 1.40
N LEU A 223 4.88 8.17 0.60
CA LEU A 223 4.78 6.77 1.01
C LEU A 223 5.67 6.45 2.22
N SER A 224 6.83 7.09 2.34
CA SER A 224 7.75 6.92 3.46
C SER A 224 7.21 7.57 4.73
N GLU A 225 6.62 8.76 4.60
CA GLU A 225 5.96 9.49 5.67
C GLU A 225 4.73 8.75 6.18
N GLU A 226 3.91 8.17 5.30
CA GLU A 226 2.79 7.32 5.70
C GLU A 226 3.25 6.11 6.53
N ARG A 227 4.30 5.42 6.07
CA ARG A 227 4.87 4.27 6.79
C ARG A 227 5.38 4.71 8.16
N ARG A 228 6.08 5.84 8.22
CA ARG A 228 6.55 6.43 9.47
C ARG A 228 5.37 6.79 10.39
N GLY A 229 4.31 7.39 9.85
CA GLY A 229 3.09 7.73 10.58
C GLY A 229 2.43 6.51 11.21
N ARG A 230 2.29 5.40 10.46
CA ARG A 230 1.74 4.14 10.96
C ARG A 230 2.61 3.51 12.06
N LEU A 231 3.93 3.59 11.92
CA LEU A 231 4.85 3.12 12.95
C LEU A 231 4.71 3.96 14.22
N VAL A 232 4.69 5.29 14.08
CA VAL A 232 4.52 6.20 15.21
C VAL A 232 3.19 5.93 15.92
N SER A 233 2.08 5.82 15.19
CA SER A 233 0.76 5.56 15.79
C SER A 233 0.72 4.22 16.54
N SER A 234 1.27 3.16 15.95
CA SER A 234 1.32 1.86 16.64
C SER A 234 2.17 1.91 17.93
N LEU A 235 3.27 2.67 17.90
CA LEU A 235 4.12 2.86 19.08
C LEU A 235 3.46 3.75 20.14
N THR A 236 2.70 4.78 19.74
CA THR A 236 1.92 5.59 20.69
C THR A 236 0.85 4.76 21.36
N ASP A 237 0.12 3.92 20.62
CA ASP A 237 -0.91 3.04 21.19
C ASP A 237 -0.32 2.09 22.24
N VAL A 238 0.87 1.54 21.97
CA VAL A 238 1.58 0.67 22.93
C VAL A 238 1.99 1.47 24.18
N LYS A 239 2.46 2.71 24.02
CA LYS A 239 2.78 3.59 25.14
C LYS A 239 1.53 3.91 25.96
N ASP A 240 0.42 4.25 25.32
CA ASP A 240 -0.83 4.63 25.98
C ASP A 240 -1.44 3.47 26.77
N ARG A 241 -1.33 2.24 26.25
CA ARG A 241 -1.71 1.03 27.00
C ARG A 241 -0.88 0.85 28.26
N LYS A 242 0.42 1.13 28.22
CA LYS A 242 1.29 1.06 29.42
C LYS A 242 0.97 2.20 30.39
N LEU A 243 0.71 3.41 29.89
CA LEU A 243 0.31 4.54 30.71
C LEU A 243 -1.02 4.29 31.41
N SER A 244 -2.00 3.67 30.74
CA SER A 244 -3.28 3.33 31.36
C SER A 244 -3.13 2.23 32.42
N GLN A 245 -2.27 1.23 32.19
CA GLN A 245 -1.92 0.23 33.20
C GLN A 245 -1.27 0.88 34.43
N LEU A 246 -0.33 1.81 34.21
CA LEU A 246 0.33 2.56 35.29
C LEU A 246 -0.66 3.43 36.06
N ALA A 247 -1.57 4.11 35.36
CA ALA A 247 -2.63 4.92 35.98
C ALA A 247 -3.55 4.06 36.85
N ASN A 248 -3.94 2.88 36.36
CA ASN A 248 -4.75 1.92 37.11
C ASN A 248 -4.01 1.37 38.34
N TYR A 249 -2.73 1.06 38.19
CA TYR A 249 -1.88 0.64 39.31
C TYR A 249 -1.79 1.74 40.38
N ARG A 250 -1.54 2.99 39.96
CA ARG A 250 -1.52 4.15 40.84
C ARG A 250 -2.85 4.33 41.57
N LEU A 251 -3.98 4.23 40.87
CA LEU A 251 -5.32 4.35 41.48
C LEU A 251 -5.59 3.24 42.49
N ARG A 252 -5.19 2.00 42.20
CA ARG A 252 -5.30 0.88 43.14
C ARG A 252 -4.43 1.09 44.37
N ALA A 253 -3.20 1.58 44.21
CA ALA A 253 -2.30 1.89 45.30
C ALA A 253 -2.86 3.00 46.21
N LEU A 254 -3.41 4.08 45.62
CA LEU A 254 -4.08 5.14 46.36
C LEU A 254 -5.28 4.61 47.13
N ARG A 255 -6.19 3.86 46.47
CA ARG A 255 -7.35 3.25 47.13
C ARG A 255 -6.96 2.30 48.26
N ARG A 256 -5.85 1.57 48.11
CA ARG A 256 -5.33 0.70 49.16
C ARG A 256 -4.84 1.52 50.35
N SER A 257 -4.03 2.55 50.10
CA SER A 257 -3.54 3.45 51.15
C SER A 257 -4.70 4.15 51.88
N ASP A 258 -5.72 4.62 51.15
CA ASP A 258 -6.88 5.28 51.75
C ASP A 258 -7.71 4.31 52.61
N ARG A 259 -7.87 3.05 52.18
CA ARG A 259 -8.49 2.01 53.01
C ARG A 259 -7.66 1.68 54.24
N GLU A 260 -6.35 1.54 54.12
CA GLU A 260 -5.45 1.30 55.25
C GLU A 260 -5.56 2.44 56.27
N LYS A 261 -5.56 3.70 55.81
CA LYS A 261 -5.79 4.86 56.67
C LYS A 261 -7.17 4.83 57.34
N ALA A 262 -8.23 4.52 56.60
CA ALA A 262 -9.58 4.40 57.16
C ALA A 262 -9.65 3.30 58.24
N THR A 263 -9.06 2.12 58.00
CA THR A 263 -9.02 1.04 59.00
C THR A 263 -8.22 1.41 60.25
N ILE A 264 -7.14 2.18 60.11
CA ILE A 264 -6.36 2.68 61.25
C ILE A 264 -7.20 3.65 62.07
N VAL A 265 -7.90 4.58 61.41
CA VAL A 265 -8.78 5.55 62.07
C VAL A 265 -9.95 4.84 62.79
N GLU A 266 -10.60 3.87 62.14
CA GLU A 266 -11.64 3.05 62.75
C GLU A 266 -11.10 2.25 63.94
N GLY A 267 -9.94 1.60 63.79
CA GLY A 267 -9.28 0.86 64.87
C GLY A 267 -8.97 1.74 66.09
N LEU A 268 -8.44 2.95 65.87
CA LEU A 268 -8.21 3.93 66.94
C LEU A 268 -9.52 4.38 67.60
N SER A 269 -10.58 4.62 66.82
CA SER A 269 -11.89 4.97 67.36
C SER A 269 -12.54 3.84 68.17
N ASN A 270 -12.28 2.58 67.79
CA ASN A 270 -12.78 1.39 68.45
C ASN A 270 -12.04 1.08 69.76
N LEU A 271 -10.75 1.38 69.84
CA LEU A 271 -9.93 1.23 71.05
C LEU A 271 -10.34 2.23 72.16
N GLY A 272 -10.87 3.41 71.78
CA GLY A 272 -11.39 4.40 72.73
C GLY A 272 -12.83 4.13 73.22
N ARG A 273 -13.55 3.16 72.65
CA ARG A 273 -14.94 2.83 72.99
C ARG A 273 -15.06 1.39 73.48
N GLY A 274 -14.65 1.16 74.72
CA GLY A 274 -14.58 -0.17 75.35
C GLY A 274 -15.91 -0.85 75.68
N GLU A 275 -17.08 -0.21 75.56
CA GLU A 275 -18.30 -0.72 76.21
C GLU A 275 -19.59 -0.80 75.36
N ALA A 276 -19.57 -0.46 74.06
CA ALA A 276 -20.82 -0.35 73.29
C ALA A 276 -21.02 -1.47 72.25
N LEU A 277 -21.22 -2.71 72.69
CA LEU A 277 -21.62 -3.82 71.80
C LEU A 277 -23.02 -3.58 71.18
N GLY A 278 -23.94 -2.95 71.93
CA GLY A 278 -25.29 -2.60 71.47
C GLY A 278 -25.29 -1.57 70.34
N ASP A 279 -24.50 -0.49 70.49
CA ASP A 279 -24.47 0.60 69.51
C ASP A 279 -23.87 0.15 68.17
N ARG A 280 -22.90 -0.78 68.18
CA ARG A 280 -22.31 -1.34 66.95
C ARG A 280 -23.32 -2.15 66.15
N HIS A 281 -24.16 -2.95 66.82
CA HIS A 281 -25.20 -3.73 66.15
C HIS A 281 -26.28 -2.81 65.56
N LEU A 282 -26.69 -1.78 66.31
CA LEU A 282 -27.63 -0.77 65.83
C LEU A 282 -27.07 0.03 64.65
N GLN A 283 -25.79 0.39 64.70
CA GLN A 283 -25.12 1.09 63.60
C GLN A 283 -25.01 0.22 62.34
N ALA A 284 -24.74 -1.09 62.50
CA ALA A 284 -24.77 -2.03 61.37
C ALA A 284 -26.17 -2.17 60.75
N HIS A 285 -27.24 -1.98 61.52
CA HIS A 285 -28.61 -1.90 60.99
C HIS A 285 -28.93 -0.57 60.28
N ASN A 286 -28.25 0.51 60.65
CA ASN A 286 -28.41 1.81 59.99
C ASN A 286 -27.64 1.89 58.66
N ASP A 287 -26.56 1.11 58.50
CA ASP A 287 -25.75 1.09 57.28
C ASP A 287 -26.21 0.00 56.29
N PRO A 288 -26.80 0.36 55.12
CA PRO A 288 -27.26 -0.64 54.14
C PRO A 288 -26.11 -1.39 53.45
N ALA A 289 -24.88 -0.85 53.54
CA ALA A 289 -23.66 -1.48 53.04
C ALA A 289 -23.03 -2.45 54.06
N SER A 290 -23.63 -2.62 55.25
CA SER A 290 -23.13 -3.52 56.28
C SER A 290 -23.23 -4.99 55.85
N THR A 291 -22.41 -5.83 56.47
CA THR A 291 -22.40 -7.28 56.24
C THR A 291 -23.74 -7.94 56.56
N LEU A 292 -24.58 -7.31 57.40
CA LEU A 292 -25.91 -7.82 57.73
C LEU A 292 -26.84 -7.82 56.52
N TYR A 293 -26.81 -6.75 55.71
CA TYR A 293 -27.68 -6.61 54.53
C TYR A 293 -27.01 -7.07 53.24
N ALA A 294 -25.68 -6.88 53.12
CA ALA A 294 -24.89 -7.26 51.96
C ALA A 294 -23.72 -8.16 52.39
N PRO A 295 -23.97 -9.44 52.70
CA PRO A 295 -22.92 -10.35 53.14
C PRO A 295 -21.89 -10.57 52.01
N VAL A 296 -20.61 -10.50 52.36
CA VAL A 296 -19.52 -10.75 51.42
C VAL A 296 -19.31 -12.27 51.33
N PRO A 297 -19.36 -12.87 50.12
CA PRO A 297 -19.28 -14.33 49.98
C PRO A 297 -17.94 -14.92 50.43
N ARG A 298 -16.89 -14.10 50.48
CA ARG A 298 -15.58 -14.47 51.03
C ARG A 298 -15.66 -14.88 52.50
N ASP A 299 -16.62 -14.35 53.26
CA ASP A 299 -16.79 -14.64 54.68
C ASP A 299 -17.58 -15.94 54.92
N GLY A 300 -17.98 -16.64 53.85
CA GLY A 300 -18.74 -17.90 53.93
C GLY A 300 -20.20 -17.73 54.35
N ILE A 301 -20.65 -16.49 54.54
CA ILE A 301 -22.04 -16.17 54.90
C ILE A 301 -22.88 -16.26 53.62
N VAL A 302 -23.57 -17.38 53.46
CA VAL A 302 -24.55 -17.56 52.38
C VAL A 302 -25.86 -16.91 52.83
N PRO A 303 -26.41 -15.95 52.06
CA PRO A 303 -27.67 -15.33 52.44
C PRO A 303 -28.79 -16.39 52.50
N PRO A 304 -29.72 -16.26 53.46
CA PRO A 304 -30.74 -17.27 53.74
C PRO A 304 -31.69 -17.56 52.57
N ARG A 305 -31.73 -16.67 51.57
CA ARG A 305 -32.50 -16.86 50.33
C ARG A 305 -31.92 -17.97 49.44
N LEU A 306 -30.61 -18.21 49.49
CA LEU A 306 -29.93 -19.21 48.65
C LEU A 306 -29.89 -20.61 49.29
N THR A 307 -30.11 -20.71 50.60
CA THR A 307 -30.07 -21.98 51.34
C THR A 307 -31.37 -22.78 51.26
N GLY A 308 -32.29 -22.42 50.35
CA GLY A 308 -33.62 -23.03 50.25
C GLY A 308 -34.39 -22.78 51.54
N GLY A 309 -35.05 -21.63 51.64
CA GLY A 309 -35.96 -21.38 52.74
C GLY A 309 -36.95 -22.54 52.87
N MET A 310 -37.27 -22.95 54.10
CA MET A 310 -38.41 -23.84 54.30
C MET A 310 -39.66 -23.11 53.84
N ASP A 311 -40.14 -23.43 52.63
CA ASP A 311 -41.45 -23.04 52.16
C ASP A 311 -42.48 -23.84 52.95
N ILE A 312 -42.79 -23.37 54.16
CA ILE A 312 -43.83 -23.96 55.01
C ILE A 312 -45.17 -23.61 54.36
N GLN A 313 -45.65 -24.48 53.48
CA GLN A 313 -47.02 -24.48 52.98
C GLN A 313 -47.82 -25.45 53.85
N PRO A 314 -48.42 -25.00 54.98
CA PRO A 314 -49.13 -25.91 55.87
C PRO A 314 -50.31 -26.53 55.12
N ALA A 315 -50.27 -27.85 54.92
CA ALA A 315 -51.32 -28.58 54.22
C ALA A 315 -52.71 -28.36 54.85
N ALA A 316 -52.73 -28.10 56.16
CA ALA A 316 -53.93 -27.78 56.93
C ALA A 316 -54.62 -26.48 56.50
N LEU A 317 -53.92 -25.50 55.92
CA LEU A 317 -54.53 -24.26 55.42
C LEU A 317 -55.13 -24.39 54.00
N ARG A 318 -54.93 -25.53 53.32
CA ARG A 318 -55.45 -25.76 51.96
C ARG A 318 -56.93 -26.17 51.94
N SER A 319 -57.45 -26.65 53.07
CA SER A 319 -58.84 -27.11 53.17
C SER A 319 -59.51 -26.50 54.40
N LEU A 320 -60.79 -26.16 54.28
CA LEU A 320 -61.60 -25.64 55.40
C LEU A 320 -61.58 -26.62 56.61
N ARG A 321 -61.62 -27.92 56.35
CA ARG A 321 -61.52 -28.97 57.38
C ARG A 321 -60.19 -28.93 58.13
N GLY A 322 -59.09 -28.67 57.42
CA GLY A 322 -57.77 -28.52 58.01
C GLY A 322 -57.67 -27.26 58.91
N VAL A 323 -58.33 -26.17 58.53
CA VAL A 323 -58.40 -24.94 59.35
C VAL A 323 -59.19 -25.18 60.63
N LEU A 324 -60.34 -25.85 60.56
CA LEU A 324 -61.12 -26.22 61.75
C LEU A 324 -60.38 -27.21 62.67
N ALA A 325 -59.59 -28.11 62.09
CA ALA A 325 -58.73 -29.02 62.85
C ALA A 325 -57.58 -28.28 63.55
N LEU A 326 -57.05 -27.20 62.95
CA LEU A 326 -56.07 -26.33 63.60
C LEU A 326 -56.69 -25.52 64.74
N GLU A 327 -57.88 -24.96 64.53
CA GLU A 327 -58.64 -24.21 65.55
C GLU A 327 -58.88 -25.07 66.80
N ARG A 328 -59.42 -26.28 66.61
CA ARG A 328 -59.65 -27.23 67.71
C ARG A 328 -58.36 -27.68 68.42
N LYS A 329 -57.25 -27.80 67.68
CA LYS A 329 -55.94 -28.12 68.26
C LYS A 329 -55.38 -26.97 69.09
N LEU A 330 -55.61 -25.71 68.67
CA LEU A 330 -55.26 -24.53 69.45
C LEU A 330 -56.13 -24.42 70.72
N GLU A 331 -57.37 -24.90 70.67
CA GLU A 331 -58.31 -24.96 71.80
C GLU A 331 -58.12 -26.17 72.73
N GLY A 332 -57.17 -27.07 72.44
CA GLY A 332 -56.81 -28.22 73.30
C GLY A 332 -57.65 -29.49 73.12
N GLY A 333 -58.42 -29.62 72.03
CA GLY A 333 -59.22 -30.82 71.73
C GLY A 333 -58.40 -31.99 71.15
N PRO A 334 -58.86 -33.26 71.30
CA PRO A 334 -58.14 -34.44 70.80
C PRO A 334 -58.02 -34.45 69.27
N ALA A 335 -56.86 -34.88 68.77
CA ALA A 335 -56.51 -34.82 67.35
C ALA A 335 -57.40 -35.75 66.48
N PRO A 336 -57.96 -35.29 65.35
CA PRO A 336 -58.69 -36.16 64.44
C PRO A 336 -57.74 -37.02 63.60
N GLU A 337 -58.09 -38.31 63.43
CA GLU A 337 -57.42 -39.25 62.52
C GLU A 337 -57.58 -38.77 61.06
N LEU A 338 -56.45 -38.46 60.43
CA LEU A 338 -56.39 -38.15 59.00
C LEU A 338 -56.51 -39.46 58.23
N MET A 339 -57.73 -39.89 57.93
CA MET A 339 -58.00 -40.98 56.97
C MET A 339 -57.54 -40.54 55.58
N GLY A 340 -56.74 -41.39 54.92
CA GLY A 340 -56.40 -41.30 53.50
C GLY A 340 -57.66 -41.22 52.63
N GLU A 341 -57.61 -40.67 51.42
CA GLU A 341 -57.06 -41.28 50.19
C GLU A 341 -57.40 -40.32 49.01
N PRO A 342 -56.99 -40.62 47.77
CA PRO A 342 -55.64 -40.82 47.24
C PRO A 342 -54.94 -39.50 46.80
#